data_AF-A0A5D0SR91-F1
#
_entry.id   AF-A0A5D0SR91-F1
#
_cell.length_a   1.000
_cell.length_b   1.000
_cell.length_c   1.000
_cell.angle_alpha   90.00
_cell.angle_beta   90.00
_cell.angle_gamma   90.00
#
_symmetry.space_group_name_H-M   'P 1'
#
loop_
_entity.id
_entity.type
_entity.pdbx_description
1 polymer ?
#
loop_
_entity_poly.entity_id
_entity_poly.type
_entity_poly.pdbx_seq_one_letter_code
_entity_poly.pdbx_strand_id
1 'polypeptide(L)'
;MDTERTAEAIQRYVLSPAETVEKIWQGPTSVTVRSSRYRYAARPADWAVADEGWVSEAVRVIASGQPIYVTHGLLLPVDGEPLHLNRPEVMAELGRRVGAGLNPVAYAELFGELYSARDIDGPVAYSFGATESTRAGWLVREADHFARVMVVPDAPAVAPPVFEQGPGGEWTLTFFSHNYYFVSEMVTAVDVYAWTVTGGPNRAATWERKTVADRVLLPLS
;
A
#
# COMPACT_ATOMS: atom_id res chain seq x y z
N MET A 1 18.87 4.65 1.70
CA MET A 1 18.30 3.55 2.46
C MET A 1 19.19 3.26 3.64
N ASP A 2 18.73 3.60 4.83
CA ASP A 2 19.30 3.25 6.12
C ASP A 2 18.93 1.78 6.39
N THR A 3 19.84 0.90 6.01
CA THR A 3 19.63 -0.55 6.05
C THR A 3 19.65 -1.10 7.46
N GLU A 4 20.25 -0.39 8.43
CA GLU A 4 20.25 -0.75 9.85
C GLU A 4 18.90 -0.42 10.46
N ARG A 5 18.46 0.83 10.35
CA ARG A 5 17.15 1.27 10.85
C ARG A 5 16.00 0.52 10.19
N THR A 6 16.11 0.20 8.90
CA THR A 6 15.14 -0.65 8.19
C THR A 6 15.10 -2.07 8.76
N ALA A 7 16.25 -2.70 9.01
CA ALA A 7 16.30 -4.04 9.57
C ALA A 7 15.70 -4.10 10.99
N GLU A 8 15.96 -3.09 11.81
CA GLU A 8 15.36 -2.95 13.14
C GLU A 8 13.84 -2.77 13.06
N ALA A 9 13.36 -1.91 12.16
CA ALA A 9 11.93 -1.68 11.95
C ALA A 9 11.20 -2.96 11.52
N ILE A 10 11.79 -3.77 10.64
CA ILE A 10 11.22 -5.07 10.24
C ILE A 10 11.09 -5.98 11.46
N GLN A 11 12.15 -6.12 12.24
CA GLN A 11 12.16 -6.99 13.42
C GLN A 11 11.13 -6.56 14.46
N ARG A 12 10.98 -5.26 14.67
CA ARG A 12 10.11 -4.70 15.72
C ARG A 12 8.64 -4.67 15.32
N TYR A 13 8.32 -4.38 14.06
CA TYR A 13 6.96 -4.05 13.64
C TYR A 13 6.36 -5.03 12.62
N VAL A 14 7.19 -5.70 11.81
CA VAL A 14 6.71 -6.53 10.70
C VAL A 14 6.69 -8.01 11.06
N LEU A 15 7.71 -8.49 11.79
CA LEU A 15 7.73 -9.87 12.26
C LEU A 15 6.63 -10.13 13.28
N SER A 16 5.98 -11.29 13.21
CA SER A 16 5.14 -11.75 14.30
C SER A 16 5.99 -11.98 15.56
N PRO A 17 5.45 -11.73 16.78
CA PRO A 17 6.17 -12.02 18.02
C PRO A 17 6.61 -13.48 18.18
N ALA A 18 5.99 -14.41 17.44
CA ALA A 18 6.36 -15.83 17.44
C ALA A 18 7.47 -16.19 16.45
N GLU A 19 7.88 -15.27 15.58
CA GLU A 19 8.93 -15.49 14.58
C GLU A 19 10.31 -15.23 15.16
N THR A 20 11.25 -16.12 14.85
CA THR A 20 12.67 -15.94 15.21
C THR A 20 13.47 -15.55 13.98
N VAL A 21 14.32 -14.54 14.11
CA VAL A 21 15.26 -14.14 13.06
C VAL A 21 16.35 -15.19 12.93
N GLU A 22 16.48 -15.79 11.75
CA GLU A 22 17.54 -16.75 11.44
C GLU A 22 18.77 -16.04 10.85
N LYS A 23 18.53 -15.05 9.99
CA LYS A 23 19.60 -14.34 9.29
C LYS A 23 19.15 -13.00 8.72
N ILE A 24 20.05 -12.03 8.72
CA ILE A 24 19.87 -10.73 8.07
C ILE A 24 20.97 -10.54 7.03
N TRP A 25 20.61 -10.04 5.85
CA TRP A 25 21.53 -9.57 4.82
C TRP A 25 21.22 -8.11 4.52
N GLN A 26 22.24 -7.27 4.59
CA GLN A 26 22.14 -5.85 4.22
C GLN A 26 22.99 -5.62 2.98
N GLY A 27 22.37 -5.07 1.94
CA GLY A 27 23.04 -4.51 0.77
C GLY A 27 22.96 -2.98 0.78
N PRO A 28 23.50 -2.30 -0.24
CA PRO A 28 23.52 -0.83 -0.28
C PRO A 28 22.13 -0.18 -0.25
N THR A 29 21.13 -0.85 -0.82
CA THR A 29 19.74 -0.36 -0.95
C THR A 29 18.72 -1.45 -0.71
N SER A 30 19.10 -2.53 -0.01
CA SER A 30 18.17 -3.61 0.30
C SER A 30 18.48 -4.27 1.64
N VAL A 31 17.43 -4.72 2.32
CA VAL A 31 17.53 -5.59 3.50
C VAL A 31 16.78 -6.86 3.20
N THR A 32 17.37 -8.00 3.49
CA THR A 32 16.64 -9.27 3.54
C THR A 32 16.70 -9.81 4.96
N VAL A 33 15.55 -10.11 5.56
CA VAL A 33 15.45 -10.82 6.83
C VAL A 33 14.85 -12.19 6.56
N ARG A 34 15.57 -13.25 6.89
CA ARG A 34 15.02 -14.60 6.92
C ARG A 34 14.63 -14.90 8.36
N SER A 35 13.36 -15.27 8.51
CA SER A 35 12.79 -15.73 9.78
C SER A 35 12.42 -17.21 9.69
N SER A 36 11.96 -17.77 10.79
CA SER A 36 11.40 -19.12 10.88
C SER A 36 10.15 -19.36 10.01
N ARG A 37 9.49 -18.30 9.50
CA ARG A 37 8.25 -18.41 8.72
C ARG A 37 8.36 -17.85 7.31
N TYR A 38 8.91 -16.64 7.18
CA TYR A 38 8.98 -15.92 5.90
C TYR A 38 10.39 -15.42 5.59
N ARG A 39 10.64 -15.18 4.30
CA ARG A 39 11.73 -14.31 3.84
C ARG A 39 11.16 -12.92 3.56
N TYR A 40 11.62 -11.92 4.29
CA TYR A 40 11.27 -10.53 4.12
C TYR A 40 12.31 -9.84 3.24
N ALA A 41 11.91 -9.28 2.11
CA ALA A 41 12.76 -8.49 1.23
C ALA A 41 12.30 -7.03 1.23
N ALA A 42 13.15 -6.15 1.73
CA ALA A 42 12.88 -4.72 1.85
C ALA A 42 13.70 -3.91 0.85
N ARG A 43 13.05 -2.96 0.18
CA ARG A 43 13.64 -2.03 -0.79
C ARG A 43 12.94 -0.66 -0.68
N PRO A 44 13.58 0.42 -1.15
CA PRO A 44 12.91 1.71 -1.30
C PRO A 44 11.62 1.55 -2.10
N ALA A 45 10.54 2.15 -1.60
CA ALA A 45 9.28 2.25 -2.31
C ALA A 45 9.28 3.48 -3.21
N ASP A 46 8.57 3.40 -4.32
CA ASP A 46 8.35 4.46 -5.30
C ASP A 46 7.05 5.24 -5.04
N TRP A 47 6.64 5.30 -3.77
CA TRP A 47 5.45 6.02 -3.33
C TRP A 47 5.69 7.52 -3.31
N ALA A 48 4.68 8.30 -3.69
CA ALA A 48 4.77 9.77 -3.66
C ALA A 48 5.04 10.33 -2.26
N VAL A 49 4.71 9.59 -1.19
CA VAL A 49 5.02 9.98 0.19
C VAL A 49 6.53 10.02 0.48
N ALA A 50 7.36 9.37 -0.34
CA ALA A 50 8.81 9.39 -0.19
C ALA A 50 9.42 10.78 -0.45
N ASP A 51 8.72 11.64 -1.22
CA ASP A 51 9.17 13.00 -1.55
C ASP A 51 8.77 14.04 -0.48
N GLU A 52 8.07 13.61 0.56
CA GLU A 52 7.64 14.47 1.66
C GLU A 52 8.82 14.78 2.60
N GLY A 53 9.07 16.06 2.89
CA GLY A 53 10.26 16.49 3.64
C GLY A 53 10.38 15.98 5.08
N TRP A 54 9.34 15.35 5.64
CA TRP A 54 9.37 14.71 6.95
C TRP A 54 9.67 13.21 6.90
N VAL A 55 9.69 12.61 5.71
CA VAL A 55 10.02 11.21 5.47
C VAL A 55 11.48 11.14 5.02
N SER A 56 12.31 10.44 5.79
CA SER A 56 13.66 10.15 5.30
C SER A 56 13.60 9.05 4.23
N GLU A 57 12.78 8.01 4.47
CA GLU A 57 12.67 6.86 3.58
C GLU A 57 11.29 6.21 3.60
N ALA A 58 10.78 5.84 2.43
CA ALA A 58 9.65 4.94 2.28
C ALA A 58 10.16 3.56 1.85
N VAL A 59 9.73 2.51 2.55
CA VAL A 59 10.25 1.15 2.34
C VAL A 59 9.09 0.19 2.14
N ARG A 60 9.17 -0.55 1.03
CA ARG A 60 8.30 -1.69 0.71
C ARG A 60 8.99 -2.96 1.19
N VAL A 61 8.31 -3.73 2.02
CA VAL A 61 8.79 -5.03 2.53
C VAL A 61 7.87 -6.12 2.01
N ILE A 62 8.42 -7.07 1.26
CA ILE A 62 7.68 -8.24 0.77
C ILE A 62 8.03 -9.46 1.62
N ALA A 63 7.05 -10.01 2.33
CA ALA A 63 7.17 -11.27 3.05
C ALA A 63 6.78 -12.43 2.11
N SER A 64 7.77 -13.23 1.71
CA SER A 64 7.60 -14.36 0.80
C SER A 64 7.47 -15.66 1.58
N GLY A 65 6.30 -16.31 1.49
CA GLY A 65 6.06 -17.67 2.00
C GLY A 65 5.17 -18.43 1.04
N GLN A 66 5.79 -18.91 -0.05
CA GLN A 66 5.13 -19.53 -1.19
C GLN A 66 3.92 -20.39 -0.78
N PRO A 67 2.75 -20.20 -1.43
CA PRO A 67 2.50 -19.37 -2.61
C PRO A 67 2.12 -17.90 -2.30
N ILE A 68 2.10 -17.49 -1.03
CA ILE A 68 1.57 -16.20 -0.60
C ILE A 68 2.69 -15.19 -0.36
N TYR A 69 2.49 -13.98 -0.88
CA TYR A 69 3.36 -12.83 -0.65
C TYR A 69 2.55 -11.75 0.05
N VAL A 70 3.08 -11.20 1.13
CA VAL A 70 2.43 -10.12 1.88
C VAL A 70 3.24 -8.85 1.73
N THR A 71 2.60 -7.78 1.30
CA THR A 71 3.24 -6.46 1.19
C THR A 71 3.06 -5.69 2.48
N HIS A 72 4.17 -5.26 3.05
CA HIS A 72 4.19 -4.32 4.17
C HIS A 72 4.81 -2.98 3.77
N GLY A 73 4.31 -1.92 4.37
CA GLY A 73 4.87 -0.58 4.23
C GLY A 73 5.44 -0.03 5.52
N LEU A 74 6.65 0.51 5.40
CA LEU A 74 7.32 1.25 6.45
C LEU A 74 7.60 2.67 5.95
N LEU A 75 7.22 3.67 6.74
CA LEU A 75 7.79 5.01 6.60
C LEU A 75 8.78 5.23 7.72
N LEU A 76 9.98 5.67 7.37
CA LEU A 76 10.99 6.11 8.30
C LEU A 76 10.97 7.63 8.28
N PRO A 77 10.42 8.29 9.31
CA PRO A 77 10.47 9.74 9.41
C PRO A 77 11.91 10.23 9.58
N VAL A 78 12.19 11.48 9.22
CA VAL A 78 13.44 12.16 9.57
C VAL A 78 13.67 12.12 11.09
N ASP A 79 12.61 12.40 11.85
CA ASP A 79 12.61 12.37 13.31
C ASP A 79 11.49 11.44 13.85
N GLY A 80 11.86 10.56 14.78
CA GLY A 80 10.94 9.67 15.48
C GLY A 80 10.99 8.21 15.04
N GLU A 81 10.03 7.44 15.53
CA GLU A 81 9.94 5.99 15.32
C GLU A 81 9.41 5.66 13.91
N PRO A 82 9.86 4.54 13.31
CA PRO A 82 9.28 4.03 12.06
C PRO A 82 7.77 3.78 12.18
N LEU A 83 7.04 4.10 11.12
CA LEU A 83 5.60 3.90 11.02
C LEU A 83 5.32 2.62 10.21
N HIS A 84 4.67 1.65 10.83
CA HIS A 84 4.19 0.45 10.14
C HIS A 84 2.79 0.67 9.58
N LEU A 85 2.72 0.88 8.28
CA LEU A 85 1.52 1.36 7.60
C LEU A 85 0.40 0.32 7.49
N ASN A 86 0.69 -0.96 7.63
CA ASN A 86 -0.34 -2.02 7.62
C ASN A 86 -1.11 -2.13 8.94
N ARG A 87 -0.80 -1.28 9.93
CA ARG A 87 -1.62 -1.11 11.14
C ARG A 87 -2.68 -0.05 10.86
N PRO A 88 -3.99 -0.38 10.89
CA PRO A 88 -5.05 0.56 10.58
C PRO A 88 -4.96 1.86 11.40
N GLU A 89 -4.61 1.78 12.68
CA GLU A 89 -4.46 2.94 13.55
C GLU A 89 -3.30 3.86 13.14
N VAL A 90 -2.22 3.30 12.59
CA VAL A 90 -1.08 4.09 12.08
C VAL A 90 -1.47 4.77 10.76
N MET A 91 -2.15 4.05 9.87
CA MET A 91 -2.66 4.60 8.63
C MET A 91 -3.70 5.71 8.91
N ALA A 92 -4.62 5.48 9.83
CA ALA A 92 -5.61 6.46 10.27
C ALA A 92 -4.94 7.74 10.82
N GLU A 93 -3.92 7.60 11.67
CA GLU A 93 -3.21 8.76 12.23
C GLU A 93 -2.41 9.51 11.18
N LEU A 94 -1.82 8.82 10.20
CA LEU A 94 -1.17 9.44 9.05
C LEU A 94 -2.12 10.37 8.29
N GLY A 95 -3.42 10.05 8.25
CA GLY A 95 -4.46 10.90 7.68
C GLY A 95 -4.54 12.31 8.29
N ARG A 96 -4.13 12.52 9.55
CA ARG A 96 -4.06 13.88 10.10
C ARG A 96 -3.10 14.78 9.33
N ARG A 97 -2.03 14.19 8.77
CA ARG A 97 -1.06 14.93 7.97
C ARG A 97 -1.65 15.41 6.64
N VAL A 98 -2.68 14.76 6.10
CA VAL A 98 -3.37 15.21 4.88
C VAL A 98 -3.95 16.61 5.07
N GLY A 99 -4.64 16.84 6.18
CA GLY A 99 -5.14 18.17 6.53
C GLY A 99 -4.03 19.20 6.85
N ALA A 100 -2.81 18.73 7.11
CA ALA A 100 -1.62 19.55 7.40
C ALA A 100 -0.65 19.65 6.21
N GLY A 101 -1.06 19.24 5.00
CA GLY A 101 -0.31 19.44 3.76
C GLY A 101 0.34 18.22 3.14
N LEU A 102 0.19 17.01 3.70
CA LEU A 102 0.54 15.76 3.00
C LEU A 102 -0.30 15.67 1.73
N ASN A 103 0.35 15.38 0.60
CA ASN A 103 -0.34 15.22 -0.67
C ASN A 103 -1.45 14.15 -0.56
N PRO A 104 -2.74 14.48 -0.83
CA PRO A 104 -3.83 13.52 -0.78
C PRO A 104 -3.63 12.32 -1.71
N VAL A 105 -2.99 12.51 -2.86
CA VAL A 105 -2.66 11.43 -3.81
C VAL A 105 -1.64 10.46 -3.21
N ALA A 106 -0.64 10.96 -2.48
CA ALA A 106 0.34 10.12 -1.79
C ALA A 106 -0.34 9.25 -0.73
N TYR A 107 -1.30 9.81 0.01
CA TYR A 107 -2.06 9.06 1.00
C TYR A 107 -3.00 8.01 0.36
N ALA A 108 -3.67 8.35 -0.74
CA ALA A 108 -4.49 7.41 -1.52
C ALA A 108 -3.64 6.26 -2.12
N GLU A 109 -2.42 6.54 -2.55
CA GLU A 109 -1.50 5.54 -3.10
C GLU A 109 -1.16 4.47 -2.06
N LEU A 110 -0.91 4.88 -0.81
CA LEU A 110 -0.65 3.95 0.29
C LEU A 110 -1.84 3.05 0.58
N PHE A 111 -3.08 3.56 0.56
CA PHE A 111 -4.28 2.70 0.61
C PHE A 111 -4.35 1.76 -0.58
N GLY A 112 -4.07 2.29 -1.77
CA GLY A 112 -4.06 1.54 -3.02
C GLY A 112 -3.16 0.32 -2.94
N GLU A 113 -2.00 0.44 -2.31
CA GLU A 113 -1.05 -0.67 -2.21
C GLU A 113 -1.19 -1.54 -0.96
N LEU A 114 -1.54 -0.95 0.19
CA LEU A 114 -1.44 -1.65 1.48
C LEU A 114 -2.79 -2.10 2.04
N TYR A 115 -3.89 -1.68 1.41
CA TYR A 115 -5.26 -1.99 1.86
C TYR A 115 -6.21 -2.41 0.73
N SER A 116 -5.74 -2.50 -0.52
CA SER A 116 -6.52 -3.07 -1.64
C SER A 116 -6.40 -4.59 -1.65
N ALA A 117 -6.88 -5.25 -0.60
CA ALA A 117 -7.07 -6.70 -0.55
C ALA A 117 -8.56 -7.03 -0.42
N ARG A 118 -8.92 -8.31 -0.62
CA ARG A 118 -10.31 -8.74 -0.39
C ARG A 118 -10.81 -8.39 1.01
N ASP A 119 -9.98 -8.59 2.03
CA ASP A 119 -10.24 -8.14 3.40
C ASP A 119 -9.71 -6.72 3.61
N ILE A 120 -10.55 -5.83 4.13
CA ILE A 120 -10.24 -4.39 4.25
C ILE A 120 -9.24 -4.07 5.37
N ASP A 121 -9.20 -4.89 6.42
CA ASP A 121 -8.33 -4.70 7.60
C ASP A 121 -7.14 -5.67 7.64
N GLY A 122 -7.00 -6.51 6.60
CA GLY A 122 -5.92 -7.49 6.48
C GLY A 122 -4.75 -6.94 5.65
N PRO A 123 -3.51 -7.37 5.92
CA PRO A 123 -2.39 -6.98 5.07
C PRO A 123 -2.61 -7.55 3.66
N VAL A 124 -2.22 -6.80 2.62
CA VAL A 124 -2.49 -7.26 1.25
C VAL A 124 -1.62 -8.48 0.93
N ALA A 125 -2.32 -9.58 0.67
CA ALA A 125 -1.75 -10.84 0.21
C ALA A 125 -1.94 -10.96 -1.30
N TYR A 126 -0.84 -11.13 -2.04
CA TYR A 126 -0.86 -11.36 -3.48
C TYR A 126 -0.27 -12.73 -3.81
N SER A 127 -0.77 -13.34 -4.89
CA SER A 127 -0.11 -14.46 -5.57
C SER A 127 0.97 -13.91 -6.50
N PHE A 128 2.16 -14.52 -6.49
CA PHE A 128 3.37 -14.10 -7.22
C PHE A 128 3.12 -13.66 -8.67
N GLY A 129 3.72 -12.54 -9.10
CA GLY A 129 3.92 -12.14 -10.51
C GLY A 129 2.90 -11.14 -11.08
N ALA A 130 1.77 -10.94 -10.40
CA ALA A 130 0.63 -10.26 -10.98
C ALA A 130 0.88 -8.73 -11.01
N THR A 131 1.47 -8.20 -9.94
CA THR A 131 1.76 -6.78 -9.77
C THR A 131 2.96 -6.26 -10.57
N GLU A 132 3.76 -7.15 -11.19
CA GLU A 132 4.84 -6.73 -12.09
C GLU A 132 4.28 -6.11 -13.37
N SER A 133 3.17 -6.66 -13.87
CA SER A 133 2.45 -6.17 -15.06
C SER A 133 1.46 -5.05 -14.74
N THR A 134 0.96 -4.97 -13.50
CA THR A 134 0.00 -3.96 -13.07
C THR A 134 0.36 -3.44 -11.69
N ARG A 135 1.03 -2.28 -11.65
CA ARG A 135 1.55 -1.72 -10.40
C ARG A 135 0.41 -1.26 -9.51
N ALA A 136 0.54 -1.57 -8.21
CA ALA A 136 -0.31 -0.98 -7.19
C ALA A 136 -0.30 0.55 -7.30
N GLY A 137 -1.48 1.16 -7.15
CA GLY A 137 -1.63 2.61 -7.24
C GLY A 137 -1.75 3.20 -8.66
N TRP A 138 -1.69 2.42 -9.75
CA TRP A 138 -1.97 2.97 -11.10
C TRP A 138 -3.34 3.63 -11.20
N LEU A 139 -4.36 3.03 -10.60
CA LEU A 139 -5.71 3.61 -10.63
C LEU A 139 -5.79 4.95 -9.85
N VAL A 140 -4.89 5.15 -8.89
CA VAL A 140 -4.76 6.37 -8.09
C VAL A 140 -3.95 7.43 -8.84
N ARG A 141 -2.76 7.09 -9.35
CA ARG A 141 -1.79 8.04 -9.93
C ARG A 141 -1.96 8.27 -11.43
N GLU A 142 -2.36 7.22 -12.15
CA GLU A 142 -2.32 7.13 -13.60
C GLU A 142 -3.63 6.55 -14.15
N ALA A 143 -4.76 7.07 -13.65
CA ALA A 143 -6.13 6.69 -13.99
C ALA A 143 -6.33 6.42 -15.50
N ASP A 144 -5.89 7.34 -16.35
CA ASP A 144 -6.02 7.20 -17.81
C ASP A 144 -5.15 6.08 -18.38
N HIS A 145 -3.94 5.87 -17.83
CA HIS A 145 -3.08 4.76 -18.24
C HIS A 145 -3.73 3.43 -17.86
N PHE A 146 -4.19 3.32 -16.62
CA PHE A 146 -4.90 2.14 -16.14
C PHE A 146 -6.09 1.83 -17.05
N ALA A 147 -6.95 2.80 -17.36
CA ALA A 147 -8.12 2.59 -18.22
C ALA A 147 -7.75 2.16 -19.66
N ARG A 148 -6.56 2.55 -20.16
CA ARG A 148 -6.08 2.12 -21.49
C ARG A 148 -5.54 0.70 -21.49
N VAL A 149 -4.85 0.28 -20.42
CA VAL A 149 -4.18 -1.03 -20.36
C VAL A 149 -5.04 -2.10 -19.70
N MET A 150 -6.04 -1.70 -18.91
CA MET A 150 -6.98 -2.57 -18.21
C MET A 150 -8.41 -2.29 -18.69
N VAL A 151 -8.99 -3.23 -19.42
CA VAL A 151 -10.40 -3.19 -19.78
C VAL A 151 -11.17 -3.96 -18.72
N VAL A 152 -11.93 -3.24 -17.89
CA VAL A 152 -12.79 -3.83 -16.86
C VAL A 152 -14.24 -3.69 -17.34
N PRO A 153 -14.90 -4.76 -17.83
CA PRO A 153 -16.29 -4.71 -18.26
C PRO A 153 -17.19 -4.21 -17.12
N ASP A 154 -18.15 -3.34 -17.44
CA ASP A 154 -19.14 -2.79 -16.51
C ASP A 154 -18.57 -2.00 -15.31
N ALA A 155 -17.26 -1.70 -15.30
CA ALA A 155 -16.68 -0.82 -14.29
C ALA A 155 -17.09 0.64 -14.52
N PRO A 156 -17.30 1.41 -13.44
CA PRO A 156 -17.50 2.84 -13.55
C PRO A 156 -16.29 3.51 -14.23
N ALA A 157 -16.54 4.65 -14.88
CA ALA A 157 -15.47 5.45 -15.47
C ALA A 157 -14.43 5.76 -14.39
N VAL A 158 -13.20 5.34 -14.65
CA VAL A 158 -12.05 5.67 -13.81
C VAL A 158 -11.89 7.18 -13.78
N ALA A 159 -11.70 7.74 -12.59
CA ALA A 159 -11.47 9.16 -12.39
C ALA A 159 -10.25 9.40 -11.46
N PRO A 160 -9.53 10.52 -11.61
CA PRO A 160 -8.50 10.92 -10.66
C PRO A 160 -9.04 11.07 -9.23
N PRO A 161 -8.17 10.97 -8.19
CA PRO A 161 -8.56 11.25 -6.82
C PRO A 161 -9.14 12.66 -6.65
N VAL A 162 -10.23 12.77 -5.91
CA VAL A 162 -10.88 14.04 -5.58
C VAL A 162 -10.67 14.32 -4.09
N PHE A 163 -10.14 15.52 -3.81
CA PHE A 163 -9.92 16.00 -2.45
C PHE A 163 -10.75 17.25 -2.19
N GLU A 164 -11.54 17.21 -1.13
CA GLU A 164 -12.36 18.31 -0.67
C GLU A 164 -12.02 18.64 0.77
N GLN A 165 -11.76 19.92 1.06
CA GLN A 165 -11.49 20.40 2.41
C GLN A 165 -12.55 21.42 2.82
N GLY A 166 -13.17 21.16 3.98
CA GLY A 166 -14.13 22.04 4.62
C GLY A 166 -13.45 23.19 5.38
N PRO A 167 -14.24 24.20 5.81
CA PRO A 167 -13.73 25.40 6.45
C PRO A 167 -13.09 25.15 7.82
N GLY A 168 -13.43 24.06 8.51
CA GLY A 168 -12.81 23.65 9.78
C GLY A 168 -11.58 22.76 9.61
N GLY A 169 -11.12 22.54 8.37
CA GLY A 169 -10.01 21.66 8.05
C GLY A 169 -10.38 20.18 7.99
N GLU A 170 -11.65 19.82 8.23
CA GLU A 170 -12.17 18.50 7.89
C GLU A 170 -12.01 18.26 6.39
N TRP A 171 -11.74 17.03 6.00
CA TRP A 171 -11.51 16.71 4.60
C TRP A 171 -12.10 15.36 4.23
N THR A 172 -12.38 15.23 2.94
CA THR A 172 -12.82 14.00 2.27
C THR A 172 -11.93 13.77 1.06
N LEU A 173 -11.44 12.54 0.94
CA LEU A 173 -10.65 12.07 -0.19
C LEU A 173 -11.38 10.87 -0.80
N THR A 174 -11.80 10.99 -2.05
CA THR A 174 -12.40 9.89 -2.82
C THR A 174 -11.47 9.48 -3.95
N PHE A 175 -11.31 8.18 -4.14
CA PHE A 175 -10.44 7.64 -5.18
C PHE A 175 -10.78 6.20 -5.48
N PHE A 176 -10.18 5.67 -6.54
CA PHE A 176 -10.26 4.26 -6.87
C PHE A 176 -8.90 3.58 -6.69
N SER A 177 -8.92 2.33 -6.24
CA SER A 177 -7.75 1.45 -6.26
C SER A 177 -8.11 0.10 -6.88
N HIS A 178 -7.10 -0.72 -7.12
CA HIS A 178 -7.29 -2.06 -7.66
C HIS A 178 -6.40 -3.07 -6.95
N ASN A 179 -6.80 -4.33 -7.03
CA ASN A 179 -6.00 -5.48 -6.64
C ASN A 179 -5.88 -6.42 -7.83
N TYR A 180 -4.68 -6.73 -8.26
CA TYR A 180 -4.44 -7.65 -9.38
C TYR A 180 -3.74 -8.91 -8.85
N TYR A 181 -4.28 -10.09 -9.19
CA TYR A 181 -3.82 -11.37 -8.65
C TYR A 181 -4.06 -12.54 -9.61
N PHE A 182 -3.31 -13.62 -9.41
CA PHE A 182 -3.55 -14.87 -10.15
C PHE A 182 -4.74 -15.63 -9.57
N VAL A 183 -5.61 -16.13 -10.45
CA VAL A 183 -6.65 -17.10 -10.13
C VAL A 183 -6.19 -18.51 -10.46
N SER A 184 -5.41 -18.67 -11.53
CA SER A 184 -4.72 -19.90 -11.94
C SER A 184 -3.44 -19.56 -12.70
N GLU A 185 -2.64 -20.56 -13.07
CA GLU A 185 -1.42 -20.35 -13.87
C GLU A 185 -1.66 -19.65 -15.22
N MET A 186 -2.91 -19.63 -15.72
CA MET A 186 -3.26 -19.03 -17.01
C MET A 186 -4.28 -17.88 -16.92
N VAL A 187 -4.75 -17.54 -15.72
CA VAL A 187 -5.82 -16.57 -15.52
C VAL A 187 -5.47 -15.65 -14.38
N THR A 188 -5.51 -14.35 -14.65
CA THR A 188 -5.44 -13.31 -13.64
C THR A 188 -6.82 -12.68 -13.45
N ALA A 189 -7.00 -12.03 -12.31
CA ALA A 189 -8.17 -11.25 -12.02
C ALA A 189 -7.78 -9.89 -11.43
N VAL A 190 -8.65 -8.92 -11.68
CA VAL A 190 -8.58 -7.62 -11.06
C VAL A 190 -9.86 -7.37 -10.25
N ASP A 191 -9.69 -6.90 -9.02
CA ASP A 191 -10.76 -6.26 -8.26
C ASP A 191 -10.52 -4.75 -8.32
N VAL A 192 -11.60 -3.98 -8.35
CA VAL A 192 -11.57 -2.52 -8.29
C VAL A 192 -12.38 -2.06 -7.09
N TYR A 193 -11.82 -1.13 -6.34
CA TYR A 193 -12.39 -0.59 -5.12
C TYR A 193 -12.58 0.92 -5.24
N ALA A 194 -13.73 1.41 -4.81
CA ALA A 194 -13.97 2.82 -4.57
C ALA A 194 -13.80 3.11 -3.08
N TRP A 195 -13.04 4.15 -2.77
CA TRP A 195 -12.72 4.56 -1.41
C TRP A 195 -13.31 5.93 -1.13
N THR A 196 -13.81 6.08 0.10
CA THR A 196 -14.08 7.37 0.72
C THR A 196 -13.32 7.41 2.02
N VAL A 197 -12.33 8.29 2.11
CA VAL A 197 -11.55 8.50 3.33
C VAL A 197 -11.88 9.89 3.85
N THR A 198 -12.17 10.01 5.14
CA THR A 198 -12.45 11.29 5.79
C THR A 198 -11.55 11.49 6.98
N GLY A 199 -11.19 12.72 7.27
CA GLY A 199 -10.39 13.06 8.43
C GLY A 199 -10.57 14.52 8.85
N GLY A 200 -9.68 14.99 9.72
CA GLY A 200 -9.62 16.39 10.14
C GLY A 200 -8.58 16.62 11.24
N PRO A 201 -8.37 17.86 11.68
CA PRO A 201 -7.32 18.19 12.65
C PRO A 201 -7.46 17.44 13.98
N ASN A 202 -8.70 17.24 14.42
CA ASN A 202 -9.04 16.69 15.73
C ASN A 202 -9.41 15.20 15.71
N ARG A 203 -9.32 14.52 14.56
CA ARG A 203 -9.68 13.10 14.43
C ARG A 203 -8.76 12.39 13.45
N ALA A 204 -8.38 11.16 13.79
CA ALA A 204 -7.73 10.27 12.85
C ALA A 204 -8.65 10.01 11.64
N ALA A 205 -8.06 9.63 10.51
CA ALA A 205 -8.83 9.30 9.34
C ALA A 205 -9.66 8.03 9.54
N THR A 206 -10.82 8.00 8.90
CA THR A 206 -11.72 6.86 8.82
C THR A 206 -12.04 6.62 7.35
N TRP A 207 -12.27 5.38 6.96
CA TRP A 207 -12.51 5.04 5.56
C TRP A 207 -13.66 4.06 5.39
N GLU A 208 -14.30 4.19 4.24
CA GLU A 208 -15.23 3.21 3.69
C GLU A 208 -14.69 2.74 2.35
N ARG A 209 -14.90 1.46 2.04
CA ARG A 209 -14.51 0.86 0.77
C ARG A 209 -15.67 0.07 0.19
N LYS A 210 -15.95 0.30 -1.09
CA LYS A 210 -16.91 -0.48 -1.87
C LYS A 210 -16.19 -1.21 -3.00
N THR A 211 -16.41 -2.52 -3.12
CA THR A 211 -16.01 -3.26 -4.32
C THR A 211 -16.91 -2.83 -5.48
N VAL A 212 -16.31 -2.23 -6.53
CA VAL A 212 -17.04 -1.77 -7.72
C VAL A 212 -16.95 -2.78 -8.86
N ALA A 213 -15.87 -3.55 -8.92
CA ALA A 213 -15.73 -4.72 -9.78
C ALA A 213 -15.00 -5.81 -8.97
N ASP A 214 -15.51 -7.04 -9.05
CA ASP A 214 -14.98 -8.18 -8.31
C ASP A 214 -14.55 -9.26 -9.30
N ARG A 215 -13.28 -9.69 -9.18
CA ARG A 215 -12.72 -10.84 -9.87
C ARG A 215 -12.91 -10.80 -11.39
N VAL A 216 -12.67 -9.65 -11.99
CA VAL A 216 -12.76 -9.49 -13.44
C VAL A 216 -11.60 -10.24 -14.08
N LEU A 217 -11.93 -11.33 -14.79
CA LEU A 217 -10.95 -12.22 -15.38
C LEU A 217 -10.26 -11.56 -16.58
N LEU A 218 -8.95 -11.71 -16.62
CA LEU A 218 -8.11 -11.21 -17.70
C LEU A 218 -7.33 -12.40 -18.28
N PRO A 219 -7.31 -12.56 -19.61
CA PRO A 219 -6.40 -13.50 -20.25
C PRO A 219 -4.96 -13.10 -19.91
N LEU A 220 -4.07 -14.07 -19.70
CA LEU A 220 -2.65 -13.77 -19.74
C LEU A 220 -2.30 -13.28 -21.15
N SER A 221 -1.85 -12.04 -21.24
CA SER A 221 -1.24 -11.45 -22.43
C SER A 221 0.18 -11.94 -22.62
#